data_AF-X0RYJ1-F1
#
_entry.id   AF-X0RYJ1-F1
#
_cell.length_a   1.000
_cell.length_b   1.000
_cell.length_c   1.000
_cell.angle_alpha   90.00
_cell.angle_beta   90.00
_cell.angle_gamma   90.00
#
_symmetry.space_group_name_H-M   'P 1'
#
loop_
_entity.id
_entity.type
_entity.pdbx_description
1 polymer ?
#
loop_
_entity_poly.entity_id
_entity_poly.type
_entity_poly.pdbx_seq_one_letter_code
_entity_poly.pdbx_strand_id
1 'polypeptide(L)'
;LDAARAALIEGGVERVKVDALAKKLGVTGGSFYWHFRDRAELLGALVEHWREANTSPWFAAVARAADDPLAQFEAVVEMWIDEIAFSPAYDSAVRDWARISPEVEAAVREVDARRIELLAGIFRGFGYAKPQAFVRARITYFHQVGYYAMRIIETPAQRRRLKPLYYEGLLGAEVMRRHPLQTPSARRRISRS
;
A
#
# COMPACT_ATOMS: atom_id res chain seq x y z
N LEU A 1 12.57 -11.92 -11.49
CA LEU A 1 11.27 -11.27 -11.26
C LEU A 1 11.35 -9.74 -11.36
N ASP A 2 12.42 -9.10 -10.88
CA ASP A 2 12.56 -7.63 -10.93
C ASP A 2 12.41 -7.03 -12.33
N ALA A 3 13.03 -7.64 -13.35
CA ALA A 3 12.88 -7.17 -14.72
C ALA A 3 11.43 -7.26 -15.24
N ALA A 4 10.68 -8.29 -14.83
CA ALA A 4 9.27 -8.46 -15.17
C ALA A 4 8.38 -7.46 -14.43
N ARG A 5 8.68 -7.20 -13.14
CA ARG A 5 8.05 -6.14 -12.35
C ARG A 5 8.26 -4.77 -12.99
N ALA A 6 9.50 -4.44 -13.38
CA ALA A 6 9.81 -3.19 -14.06
C ALA A 6 9.03 -3.07 -15.37
N ALA A 7 9.00 -4.12 -16.20
CA ALA A 7 8.24 -4.14 -17.45
C ALA A 7 6.73 -3.93 -17.23
N LEU A 8 6.16 -4.55 -16.19
CA LEU A 8 4.76 -4.39 -15.80
C LEU A 8 4.46 -2.94 -15.36
N ILE A 9 5.32 -2.35 -14.55
CA ILE A 9 5.18 -0.95 -14.10
C ILE A 9 5.30 0.03 -15.28
N GLU A 10 6.24 -0.21 -16.20
CA GLU A 10 6.55 0.68 -17.32
C GLU A 10 5.46 0.67 -18.41
N GLY A 11 4.77 -0.45 -18.63
CA GLY A 11 3.79 -0.50 -19.72
C GLY A 11 2.78 -1.64 -19.66
N GLY A 12 2.48 -2.15 -18.47
CA GLY A 12 1.41 -3.11 -18.25
C GLY A 12 1.78 -4.55 -18.61
N VAL A 13 0.82 -5.45 -18.41
CA VAL A 13 1.02 -6.90 -18.55
C VAL A 13 1.49 -7.33 -19.95
N GLU A 14 1.09 -6.57 -20.98
CA GLU A 14 1.49 -6.82 -22.37
C GLU A 14 3.00 -6.64 -22.62
N ARG A 15 3.69 -5.85 -21.80
CA ARG A 15 5.15 -5.69 -21.86
C ARG A 15 5.91 -6.84 -21.20
N VAL A 16 5.24 -7.67 -20.41
CA VAL A 16 5.85 -8.82 -19.73
C VAL A 16 5.94 -9.99 -20.72
N LYS A 17 6.94 -9.95 -21.60
CA LYS A 17 7.20 -10.96 -22.64
C LYS A 17 8.52 -11.67 -22.37
N VAL A 18 8.52 -13.00 -22.43
CA VAL A 18 9.69 -13.85 -22.16
C VAL A 18 10.88 -13.44 -23.02
N ASP A 19 10.72 -13.33 -24.34
CA ASP A 19 11.82 -12.99 -25.25
C ASP A 19 12.41 -11.59 -24.98
N ALA A 20 11.55 -10.62 -24.70
CA ALA A 20 11.98 -9.26 -24.40
C ALA A 20 12.76 -9.20 -23.08
N LEU A 21 12.32 -9.96 -22.07
CA LEU A 21 12.99 -10.06 -20.79
C LEU A 21 14.31 -10.82 -20.88
N ALA A 22 14.34 -11.95 -21.61
CA ALA A 22 15.57 -12.71 -21.84
C ALA A 22 16.63 -11.85 -22.53
N LYS A 23 16.25 -11.11 -23.58
CA LYS A 23 17.12 -10.15 -24.26
C LYS A 23 17.61 -9.04 -23.32
N LYS A 24 16.74 -8.45 -22.49
CA LYS A 24 17.10 -7.39 -21.53
C LYS A 24 18.07 -7.89 -20.47
N LEU A 25 17.98 -9.14 -20.07
CA LEU A 25 18.83 -9.78 -19.07
C LEU A 25 20.13 -10.35 -19.65
N GLY A 26 20.32 -10.31 -20.98
CA GLY A 26 21.49 -10.90 -21.63
C GLY A 26 21.56 -12.43 -21.54
N VAL A 27 20.42 -13.08 -21.28
CA VAL A 27 20.31 -14.53 -21.15
C VAL A 27 19.66 -15.12 -22.42
N THR A 28 19.98 -16.36 -22.74
CA THR A 28 19.31 -17.06 -23.85
C THR A 28 17.86 -17.40 -23.47
N GLY A 29 16.97 -17.52 -24.45
CA GLY A 29 15.60 -17.98 -24.21
C GLY A 29 15.58 -19.33 -23.47
N GLY A 30 16.47 -20.26 -23.85
CA GLY A 30 16.65 -21.54 -23.17
C GLY A 30 17.03 -21.41 -21.69
N SER A 31 17.92 -20.47 -21.33
CA SER A 31 18.26 -20.20 -19.92
C SER A 31 17.11 -19.57 -19.12
N PHE A 32 16.19 -18.85 -19.77
CA PHE A 32 15.00 -18.31 -19.11
C PHE A 32 14.02 -19.41 -18.72
N TYR A 33 13.85 -20.42 -19.58
CA TYR A 33 12.93 -21.53 -19.34
C TYR A 33 13.29 -22.42 -18.14
N TRP A 34 14.52 -22.31 -17.60
CA TRP A 34 14.89 -22.92 -16.32
C TRP A 34 14.26 -22.22 -15.11
N HIS A 35 13.88 -20.96 -15.25
CA HIS A 35 13.23 -20.19 -14.18
C HIS A 35 11.70 -20.17 -14.31
N PHE A 36 11.17 -20.17 -15.53
CA PHE A 36 9.73 -20.20 -15.80
C PHE A 36 9.46 -20.99 -17.08
N ARG A 37 8.60 -22.01 -17.02
CA ARG A 37 8.30 -22.88 -18.18
C ARG A 37 7.59 -22.13 -19.30
N ASP A 38 6.81 -21.11 -18.97
CA ASP A 38 6.12 -20.26 -19.93
C ASP A 38 5.79 -18.87 -19.36
N ARG A 39 5.14 -18.04 -20.19
CA ARG A 39 4.69 -16.71 -19.77
C ARG A 39 3.65 -16.77 -18.66
N ALA A 40 2.77 -17.78 -18.65
CA ALA A 40 1.72 -17.88 -17.63
C ALA A 40 2.33 -18.14 -16.24
N GLU A 41 3.36 -19.00 -16.17
CA GLU A 41 4.11 -19.24 -14.93
C GLU A 41 4.83 -17.98 -14.43
N LEU A 42 5.47 -17.24 -15.35
CA LEU A 42 6.08 -15.94 -15.02
C LEU A 42 5.05 -14.95 -14.46
N LEU A 43 3.87 -14.85 -15.10
CA LEU A 43 2.81 -13.95 -14.67
C LEU A 43 2.26 -14.36 -13.30
N GLY A 44 2.02 -15.64 -13.06
CA GLY A 44 1.61 -16.16 -11.75
C GLY A 44 2.62 -15.80 -10.66
N ALA A 45 3.91 -16.06 -10.91
CA ALA A 45 4.98 -15.69 -9.99
C ALA A 45 5.07 -14.17 -9.75
N LEU A 46 4.73 -13.35 -10.75
CA LEU A 46 4.71 -11.89 -10.62
C LEU A 46 3.54 -11.40 -9.75
N VAL A 47 2.40 -12.08 -9.76
CA VAL A 47 1.27 -11.80 -8.84
C VAL A 47 1.65 -12.18 -7.41
N GLU A 48 2.23 -13.37 -7.20
CA GLU A 48 2.64 -13.81 -5.86
C GLU A 48 3.72 -12.89 -5.29
N HIS A 49 4.71 -12.52 -6.10
CA HIS A 49 5.71 -11.53 -5.72
C HIS A 49 5.06 -10.19 -5.35
N TRP A 50 4.05 -9.72 -6.09
CA TRP A 50 3.31 -8.51 -5.73
C TRP A 50 2.58 -8.66 -4.39
N ARG A 51 1.90 -9.78 -4.17
CA ARG A 51 1.18 -10.05 -2.92
C ARG A 51 2.13 -9.95 -1.74
N GLU A 52 3.30 -10.58 -1.81
CA GLU A 52 4.31 -10.54 -0.76
C GLU A 52 4.90 -9.14 -0.58
N ALA A 53 5.42 -8.56 -1.66
CA ALA A 53 6.17 -7.30 -1.62
C ALA A 53 5.30 -6.11 -1.21
N ASN A 54 4.03 -6.05 -1.61
CA ASN A 54 3.14 -4.93 -1.30
C ASN A 54 2.24 -5.17 -0.08
N THR A 55 2.19 -6.37 0.49
CA THR A 55 1.34 -6.68 1.66
C THR A 55 2.15 -6.92 2.93
N SER A 56 3.25 -7.66 2.88
CA SER A 56 4.09 -7.94 4.06
C SER A 56 4.57 -6.68 4.79
N PRO A 57 4.93 -5.57 4.11
CA PRO A 57 5.33 -4.33 4.78
C PRO A 57 4.26 -3.76 5.73
N TRP A 58 2.98 -3.93 5.41
CA TRP A 58 1.88 -3.44 6.23
C TRP A 58 1.85 -4.16 7.57
N PHE A 59 1.90 -5.50 7.53
CA PHE A 59 1.89 -6.33 8.73
C PHE A 59 3.15 -6.12 9.56
N ALA A 60 4.32 -5.99 8.92
CA ALA A 60 5.57 -5.72 9.61
C ALA A 60 5.57 -4.35 10.30
N ALA A 61 5.01 -3.31 9.66
CA ALA A 61 4.87 -1.98 10.25
C ALA A 61 3.98 -2.00 11.50
N VAL A 62 2.83 -2.65 11.41
CA VAL A 62 1.89 -2.78 12.55
C VAL A 62 2.51 -3.61 13.67
N ALA A 63 3.15 -4.74 13.37
CA ALA A 63 3.75 -5.60 14.39
C ALA A 63 4.86 -4.89 15.19
N ARG A 64 5.66 -4.04 14.54
CA ARG A 64 6.72 -3.26 15.21
C ARG A 64 6.18 -2.22 16.19
N ALA A 65 4.95 -1.76 16.00
CA ALA A 65 4.30 -0.78 16.87
C ALA A 65 3.64 -1.41 18.12
N ALA A 66 3.78 -2.73 18.33
CA ALA A 66 3.21 -3.46 19.45
C ALA A 66 1.70 -3.19 19.61
N ASP A 67 1.18 -3.08 20.83
CA ASP A 67 -0.26 -2.94 21.12
C ASP A 67 -0.75 -1.49 21.17
N ASP A 68 0.01 -0.52 20.64
CA ASP A 68 -0.42 0.89 20.56
C ASP A 68 -1.13 1.18 19.22
N PRO A 69 -2.46 1.33 19.18
CA PRO A 69 -3.20 1.54 17.94
C PRO A 69 -2.84 2.85 17.23
N LEU A 70 -2.42 3.89 17.96
CA LEU A 70 -1.97 5.14 17.35
C LEU A 70 -0.64 4.93 16.63
N ALA A 71 0.32 4.31 17.30
CA ALA A 71 1.61 3.97 16.71
C ALA A 71 1.46 3.02 15.51
N GLN A 72 0.55 2.03 15.60
CA GLN A 72 0.23 1.14 14.49
C GLN A 72 -0.32 1.90 13.28
N PHE A 73 -1.29 2.80 13.50
CA PHE A 73 -1.86 3.62 12.42
C PHE A 73 -0.79 4.54 11.81
N GLU A 74 0.04 5.17 12.64
CA GLU A 74 1.12 6.04 12.19
C GLU A 74 2.18 5.29 11.39
N ALA A 75 2.55 4.07 11.80
CA ALA A 75 3.50 3.25 11.06
C ALA A 75 3.00 2.92 9.65
N VAL A 76 1.70 2.64 9.50
CA VAL A 76 1.07 2.40 8.19
C VAL A 76 1.06 3.68 7.33
N VAL A 77 0.74 4.83 7.93
CA VAL A 77 0.71 6.11 7.21
C VAL A 77 2.11 6.56 6.76
N GLU A 78 3.12 6.47 7.63
CA GLU A 78 4.49 6.86 7.28
C GLU A 78 5.04 5.94 6.17
N MET A 79 4.73 4.65 6.18
CA MET A 79 5.05 3.74 5.07
C MET A 79 4.45 4.21 3.74
N TRP A 80 3.21 4.72 3.72
CA TRP A 80 2.60 5.26 2.50
C TRP A 80 3.16 6.60 2.06
N ILE A 81 3.67 7.41 2.99
CA ILE A 81 4.28 8.72 2.73
C ILE A 81 5.69 8.55 2.17
N ASP A 82 6.46 7.63 2.75
CA ASP A 82 7.85 7.39 2.35
C ASP A 82 7.94 6.54 1.08
N GLU A 83 6.96 5.66 0.83
CA GLU A 83 6.90 4.80 -0.38
C GLU A 83 8.15 3.92 -0.58
N ILE A 84 8.86 3.61 0.53
CA ILE A 84 10.08 2.81 0.50
C ILE A 84 9.75 1.32 0.50
N ALA A 85 9.00 0.86 1.49
CA ALA A 85 8.72 -0.56 1.68
C ALA A 85 7.52 -1.04 0.84
N PHE A 86 6.69 -0.11 0.35
CA PHE A 86 5.52 -0.36 -0.49
C PHE A 86 5.68 0.38 -1.80
N SER A 87 5.32 -0.24 -2.92
CA SER A 87 5.42 0.39 -4.24
C SER A 87 4.03 0.72 -4.81
N PRO A 88 3.62 2.01 -4.80
CA PRO A 88 2.35 2.42 -5.37
C PRO A 88 2.26 2.14 -6.86
N ALA A 89 3.35 2.36 -7.60
CA ALA A 89 3.40 2.09 -9.02
C ALA A 89 3.16 0.60 -9.35
N TYR A 90 3.69 -0.31 -8.52
CA TYR A 90 3.45 -1.74 -8.68
C TYR A 90 2.00 -2.12 -8.33
N ASP A 91 1.44 -1.55 -7.26
CA ASP A 91 0.03 -1.75 -6.88
C ASP A 91 -0.92 -1.30 -8.00
N SER A 92 -0.70 -0.11 -8.56
CA SER A 92 -1.48 0.42 -9.67
C SER A 92 -1.38 -0.45 -10.91
N ALA A 93 -0.17 -0.89 -11.29
CA ALA A 93 0.02 -1.73 -12.47
C ALA A 93 -0.69 -3.10 -12.37
N VAL A 94 -0.71 -3.71 -11.17
CA VAL A 94 -1.46 -4.95 -10.93
C VAL A 94 -2.96 -4.71 -10.93
N ARG A 95 -3.44 -3.58 -10.39
CA ARG A 95 -4.87 -3.21 -10.45
C ARG A 95 -5.35 -2.94 -11.88
N ASP A 96 -4.52 -2.34 -12.71
CA ASP A 96 -4.83 -2.17 -14.13
C ASP A 96 -4.90 -3.52 -14.85
N TRP A 97 -3.97 -4.43 -14.56
CA TRP A 97 -4.01 -5.81 -15.08
C TRP A 97 -5.26 -6.57 -14.61
N ALA A 98 -5.67 -6.41 -13.35
CA ALA A 98 -6.87 -7.05 -12.81
C ALA A 98 -8.15 -6.75 -13.60
N ARG A 99 -8.23 -5.60 -14.31
CA ARG A 99 -9.40 -5.25 -15.13
C ARG A 99 -9.65 -6.21 -16.29
N ILE A 100 -8.63 -6.98 -16.71
CA ILE A 100 -8.69 -7.89 -17.86
C ILE A 100 -8.34 -9.34 -17.49
N SER A 101 -8.12 -9.65 -16.21
CA SER A 101 -7.81 -11.00 -15.73
C SER A 101 -8.57 -11.31 -14.45
N PRO A 102 -9.58 -12.20 -14.51
CA PRO A 102 -10.34 -12.63 -13.33
C PRO A 102 -9.47 -13.24 -12.23
N GLU A 103 -8.40 -13.95 -12.59
CA GLU A 103 -7.47 -14.56 -11.62
C GLU A 103 -6.72 -13.48 -10.82
N VAL A 104 -6.26 -12.42 -11.50
CA VAL A 104 -5.58 -11.29 -10.85
C VAL A 104 -6.57 -10.43 -10.07
N GLU A 105 -7.80 -10.27 -10.57
CA GLU A 105 -8.86 -9.61 -9.80
C GLU A 105 -9.12 -10.33 -8.47
N ALA A 106 -9.21 -11.65 -8.49
CA ALA A 106 -9.36 -12.44 -7.27
C ALA A 106 -8.17 -12.22 -6.31
N ALA A 107 -6.94 -12.17 -6.83
CA ALA A 107 -5.75 -11.89 -6.04
C ALA A 107 -5.77 -10.49 -5.41
N VAL A 108 -6.18 -9.47 -6.16
CA VAL A 108 -6.32 -8.11 -5.64
C VAL A 108 -7.38 -8.05 -4.54
N ARG A 109 -8.55 -8.68 -4.75
CA ARG A 109 -9.62 -8.72 -3.75
C ARG A 109 -9.17 -9.35 -2.43
N GLU A 110 -8.39 -10.44 -2.49
CA GLU A 110 -7.87 -11.11 -1.31
C GLU A 110 -6.87 -10.22 -0.54
N VAL A 111 -5.94 -9.58 -1.25
CA VAL A 111 -4.98 -8.64 -0.66
C VAL A 111 -5.69 -7.44 -0.03
N ASP A 112 -6.67 -6.86 -0.72
CA ASP A 112 -7.46 -5.75 -0.23
C ASP A 112 -8.21 -6.14 1.06
N ALA A 113 -8.83 -7.32 1.08
CA ALA A 113 -9.50 -7.84 2.27
C ALA A 113 -8.55 -7.99 3.47
N ARG A 114 -7.33 -8.51 3.25
CA ARG A 114 -6.31 -8.63 4.31
C ARG A 114 -5.85 -7.28 4.85
N ARG A 115 -5.61 -6.30 3.97
CA ARG A 115 -5.20 -4.93 4.36
C ARG A 115 -6.32 -4.21 5.11
N ILE A 116 -7.57 -4.36 4.68
CA ILE A 116 -8.74 -3.81 5.37
C ILE A 116 -8.91 -4.44 6.75
N GLU A 117 -8.75 -5.76 6.89
CA GLU A 117 -8.88 -6.42 8.20
C GLU A 117 -7.77 -6.00 9.17
N LEU A 118 -6.54 -5.82 8.68
CA LEU A 118 -5.44 -5.26 9.48
C LEU A 118 -5.79 -3.86 10.01
N LEU A 119 -6.26 -2.97 9.15
CA LEU A 119 -6.73 -1.63 9.54
C LEU A 119 -7.92 -1.70 10.50
N ALA A 120 -8.87 -2.61 10.27
CA ALA A 120 -10.00 -2.81 11.17
C ALA A 120 -9.56 -3.25 12.57
N GLY A 121 -8.49 -4.06 12.66
CA GLY A 121 -7.81 -4.39 13.92
C GLY A 121 -7.35 -3.14 14.68
N ILE A 122 -6.66 -2.24 14.00
CA ILE A 122 -6.20 -0.96 14.57
C ILE A 122 -7.38 -0.14 15.08
N PHE A 123 -8.45 -0.01 14.28
CA PHE A 123 -9.65 0.72 14.69
C PHE A 123 -10.38 0.09 15.88
N ARG A 124 -10.36 -1.24 16.03
CA ARG A 124 -10.85 -1.90 17.24
C ARG A 124 -9.97 -1.58 18.45
N GLY A 125 -8.65 -1.47 18.27
CA GLY A 125 -7.72 -1.01 19.30
C GLY A 125 -8.05 0.39 19.84
N PHE A 126 -8.57 1.28 18.99
CA PHE A 126 -9.12 2.58 19.43
C PHE A 126 -10.46 2.50 20.17
N GLY A 127 -11.07 1.31 20.28
CA GLY A 127 -12.34 1.08 20.95
C GLY A 127 -13.58 1.17 20.05
N TYR A 128 -13.43 1.23 18.73
CA TYR A 128 -14.59 1.20 17.82
C TYR A 128 -15.21 -0.20 17.76
N ALA A 129 -16.54 -0.27 17.78
CA ALA A 129 -17.28 -1.51 17.56
C ALA A 129 -16.99 -2.09 16.17
N LYS A 130 -17.09 -3.42 16.01
CA LYS A 130 -16.70 -4.13 14.77
C LYS A 130 -17.26 -3.51 13.47
N PRO A 131 -18.56 -3.15 13.35
CA PRO A 131 -19.07 -2.51 12.13
C PRO A 131 -18.45 -1.14 11.85
N GLN A 132 -18.24 -0.33 12.91
CA GLN A 132 -17.63 0.99 12.79
C GLN A 132 -16.15 0.89 12.41
N ALA A 133 -15.42 -0.03 13.06
CA ALA A 133 -14.01 -0.28 12.75
C ALA A 133 -13.82 -0.73 11.30
N PHE A 134 -14.70 -1.59 10.80
CA PHE A 134 -14.69 -2.03 9.40
C PHE A 134 -14.94 -0.87 8.42
N VAL A 135 -15.95 -0.04 8.67
CA VAL A 135 -16.25 1.12 7.80
C VAL A 135 -15.10 2.13 7.82
N ARG A 136 -14.53 2.43 8.99
CA ARG A 136 -13.37 3.33 9.10
C ARG A 136 -12.14 2.78 8.39
N ALA A 137 -11.86 1.48 8.53
CA ALA A 137 -10.80 0.81 7.79
C ALA A 137 -10.98 0.96 6.27
N ARG A 138 -12.20 0.80 5.76
CA ARG A 138 -12.51 1.01 4.34
C ARG A 138 -12.33 2.47 3.92
N ILE A 139 -12.79 3.44 4.72
CA ILE A 139 -12.60 4.87 4.41
C ILE A 139 -11.10 5.19 4.29
N THR A 140 -10.30 4.78 5.28
CA THR A 140 -8.84 4.96 5.24
C THR A 140 -8.21 4.27 4.04
N TYR A 141 -8.57 3.01 3.80
CA TYR A 141 -8.00 2.23 2.71
C TYR A 141 -8.35 2.80 1.33
N PHE A 142 -9.61 3.13 1.09
CA PHE A 142 -10.07 3.69 -0.19
C PHE A 142 -9.59 5.11 -0.41
N HIS A 143 -9.45 5.91 0.64
CA HIS A 143 -8.76 7.18 0.56
C HIS A 143 -7.33 6.99 0.02
N GLN A 144 -6.58 6.03 0.58
CA GLN A 144 -5.21 5.78 0.15
C GLN A 144 -5.13 5.24 -1.29
N VAL A 145 -5.98 4.28 -1.65
CA VAL A 145 -6.08 3.77 -3.03
C VAL A 145 -6.45 4.89 -3.99
N GLY A 146 -7.41 5.75 -3.62
CA GLY A 146 -7.80 6.92 -4.40
C GLY A 146 -6.65 7.90 -4.62
N TYR A 147 -5.83 8.13 -3.59
CA TYR A 147 -4.64 8.98 -3.67
C TYR A 147 -3.68 8.50 -4.77
N TYR A 148 -3.45 7.18 -4.85
CA TYR A 148 -2.60 6.58 -5.87
C TYR A 148 -3.27 6.51 -7.25
N ALA A 149 -4.56 6.18 -7.31
CA ALA A 149 -5.32 6.11 -8.55
C ALA A 149 -5.42 7.47 -9.26
N MET A 150 -5.57 8.54 -8.47
CA MET A 150 -5.60 9.91 -8.98
C MET A 150 -4.22 10.48 -9.28
N ARG A 151 -3.14 9.74 -9.00
CA ARG A 151 -1.74 10.13 -9.22
C ARG A 151 -1.42 11.51 -8.65
N ILE A 152 -1.89 11.77 -7.43
CA ILE A 152 -1.66 13.04 -6.74
C ILE A 152 -0.14 13.27 -6.61
N ILE A 153 0.32 14.46 -7.02
CA ILE A 153 1.74 14.83 -6.99
C ILE A 153 1.97 15.72 -5.77
N GLU A 154 2.41 15.11 -4.67
CA GLU A 154 2.80 15.80 -3.45
C GLU A 154 4.12 15.23 -2.92
N THR A 155 5.00 16.10 -2.44
CA THR A 155 6.21 15.70 -1.73
C THR A 155 5.85 15.07 -0.37
N PRO A 156 6.73 14.22 0.19
CA PRO A 156 6.54 13.69 1.55
C PRO A 156 6.33 14.79 2.60
N ALA A 157 6.98 15.95 2.43
CA ALA A 157 6.81 17.10 3.32
C ALA A 157 5.39 17.70 3.25
N GLN A 158 4.81 17.79 2.05
CA GLN A 158 3.42 18.25 1.87
C GLN A 158 2.43 17.26 2.51
N ARG A 159 2.59 15.97 2.27
CA ARG A 159 1.74 14.93 2.85
C ARG A 159 1.80 14.93 4.38
N ARG A 160 3.00 15.05 4.96
CA ARG A 160 3.19 15.18 6.42
C ARG A 160 2.55 16.44 7.00
N ARG A 161 2.54 17.56 6.26
CA ARG A 161 1.87 18.79 6.69
C ARG A 161 0.35 18.61 6.80
N LEU A 162 -0.25 17.83 5.90
CA LEU A 162 -1.69 17.54 5.89
C LEU A 162 -2.08 16.38 6.83
N LYS A 163 -1.12 15.56 7.26
CA LYS A 163 -1.33 14.37 8.12
C LYS A 163 -2.26 14.63 9.31
N PRO A 164 -2.11 15.69 10.12
CA PRO A 164 -3.00 15.92 11.26
C PRO A 164 -4.48 16.13 10.86
N LEU A 165 -4.73 16.77 9.72
CA LEU A 165 -6.08 17.02 9.20
C LEU A 165 -6.71 15.73 8.67
N TYR A 166 -5.92 14.91 7.97
CA TYR A 166 -6.37 13.57 7.58
C TYR A 166 -6.69 12.70 8.80
N TYR A 167 -5.90 12.78 9.87
CA TYR A 167 -6.16 11.98 11.08
C TYR A 167 -7.48 12.38 11.74
N GLU A 168 -7.79 13.68 11.78
CA GLU A 168 -9.09 14.15 12.28
C GLU A 168 -10.26 13.52 11.52
N GLY A 169 -10.19 13.51 10.18
CA GLY A 169 -11.22 12.90 9.34
C GLY A 169 -11.28 11.37 9.44
N LEU A 170 -10.12 10.70 9.41
CA LEU A 170 -10.02 9.23 9.34
C LEU A 170 -10.24 8.56 10.70
N LEU A 171 -9.59 9.08 11.75
CA LEU A 171 -9.65 8.52 13.10
C LEU A 171 -10.90 8.97 13.86
N GLY A 172 -11.42 10.15 13.56
CA GLY A 172 -12.59 10.74 14.22
C GLY A 172 -12.26 11.49 15.52
N ALA A 173 -13.12 12.45 15.85
CA ALA A 173 -12.89 13.42 16.93
C ALA A 173 -12.64 12.81 18.32
N GLU A 174 -13.26 11.67 18.66
CA GLU A 174 -13.08 11.03 19.97
C GLU A 174 -11.68 10.44 20.14
N VAL A 175 -11.14 9.79 19.10
CA VAL A 175 -9.76 9.29 19.13
C VAL A 175 -8.79 10.46 19.23
N MET A 176 -9.03 11.53 18.47
CA MET A 176 -8.19 12.73 18.50
C MET A 176 -8.21 13.45 19.85
N ARG A 177 -9.32 13.40 20.60
CA ARG A 177 -9.39 13.94 21.96
C ARG A 177 -8.53 13.14 22.95
N ARG A 178 -8.53 11.81 22.83
CA ARG A 178 -7.75 10.91 23.70
C ARG A 178 -6.27 10.86 23.32
N HIS A 179 -5.97 11.13 22.05
CA HIS A 179 -4.64 11.12 21.47
C HIS A 179 -4.36 12.45 20.75
N PRO A 180 -4.20 13.56 21.48
CA PRO A 180 -3.96 14.85 20.87
C PRO A 180 -2.62 14.82 20.12
N LEU A 181 -2.68 14.85 18.79
CA LEU A 181 -1.47 15.06 17.99
C LEU A 181 -0.87 16.42 18.34
N GLN A 182 0.46 16.48 18.47
CA GLN A 182 1.15 17.76 18.52
C GLN A 182 0.98 18.46 17.17
N THR A 183 -0.06 19.29 17.03
CA THR A 183 -0.25 20.09 15.83
C THR A 183 0.87 21.13 15.75
N PRO A 184 1.44 21.41 14.55
CA PRO A 184 2.45 22.46 14.38
C PRO A 184 1.96 23.86 14.84
N SER A 185 0.64 24.07 14.92
CA SER A 185 0.02 25.29 15.43
C SER A 185 0.16 25.48 16.95
N ALA A 186 0.46 24.42 17.72
CA ALA A 186 0.68 24.52 19.17
C ALA A 186 1.99 25.24 19.54
N ARG A 187 2.96 25.33 18.62
CA ARG A 187 4.24 26.04 18.87
C ARG A 187 4.17 27.56 18.70
N ARG A 188 3.07 28.13 18.21
CA ARG A 188 2.93 29.60 18.03
C ARG A 188 2.25 30.34 19.20
N ARG A 189 1.82 29.64 20.26
CA ARG A 189 1.19 30.26 21.44
C ARG A 189 2.07 30.37 22.69
N ILE A 190 3.33 29.93 22.66
CA ILE A 190 4.25 29.99 23.82
C ILE A 190 5.49 30.88 23.53
N SER A 191 5.35 31.86 22.64
CA SER A 191 6.41 32.83 22.31
C SER A 191 5.94 34.29 22.36
N ARG A 192 4.80 34.55 23.02
CA ARG A 192 4.31 35.90 23.32
C ARG A 192 3.81 35.92 24.75
N SER A 193 4.77 35.98 25.67
CA SER A 193 4.61 36.35 27.07
C SER A 193 5.93 36.98 27.50
#